data_AF-A0A1G1DYV0-F1
#
_entry.id   AF-A0A1G1DYV0-F1
#
_cell.length_a   1.000
_cell.length_b   1.000
_cell.length_c   1.000
_cell.angle_alpha   90.00
_cell.angle_beta   90.00
_cell.angle_gamma   90.00
#
_symmetry.space_group_name_H-M   'P 1'
#
loop_
_entity.id
_entity.type
_entity.pdbx_description
1 polymer ?
#
loop_
_entity_poly.entity_id
_entity_poly.type
_entity_poly.pdbx_seq_one_letter_code
_entity_poly.pdbx_strand_id
1 'polypeptide(L)'
;MRQAFIIMQIGNPNLDIVCKESIVPALQSCALEPKRVDKHNEGGLLKSEIVGFIKSSDIIVADLTNERPNCYLEVGYVMGLDKLRNLILTAREDHNQDSPNYKKGGPKIHFDLSGYDILFWEPNSLNKFKEELEKRVRHRLETLELRMPTSVSPWDEEWISQQQDLAFSGLERSGKSGFMEIRMTLPDSKISIAHEELLRIAEQAQISTSGWPLGVVVNSEEYCPKSTTGGIVAEIDSGGGRSYDYWTIRRDGTFYLLKSLFEDGRKQGYIFYDIRIARITEALLYAVRFYSGFKVPPDSRILIRIRHGGLKDRVLGTSRVERVPDYNRNCKDDEVCTEVETTFKKIESDLVDLVQRFTQELFVIFNFFKVNRKELEDIVNNFMAGRVT
;
A
#
# COMPACT_ATOMS: atom_id res chain seq x y z
N MET A 1 -5.30 19.65 -8.49
CA MET A 1 -5.04 20.75 -7.53
C MET A 1 -5.41 20.23 -6.15
N ARG A 2 -4.66 20.55 -5.10
CA ARG A 2 -4.98 20.07 -3.74
C ARG A 2 -6.27 20.72 -3.25
N GLN A 3 -7.12 20.02 -2.51
CA GLN A 3 -8.43 20.53 -2.10
C GLN A 3 -8.39 21.08 -0.67
N ALA A 4 -9.12 22.17 -0.42
CA ALA A 4 -9.40 22.65 0.93
C ALA A 4 -10.90 22.71 1.19
N PHE A 5 -11.34 22.38 2.40
CA PHE A 5 -12.76 22.47 2.78
C PHE A 5 -12.99 23.56 3.82
N ILE A 6 -14.05 24.34 3.60
CA ILE A 6 -14.46 25.44 4.47
C ILE A 6 -15.72 25.02 5.22
N ILE A 7 -15.56 24.87 6.54
CA ILE A 7 -16.65 24.66 7.50
C ILE A 7 -17.00 26.03 8.06
N MET A 8 -18.21 26.52 7.84
CA MET A 8 -18.65 27.82 8.37
C MET A 8 -20.17 27.91 8.38
N GLN A 9 -20.71 28.82 9.20
CA GLN A 9 -22.13 29.12 9.16
C GLN A 9 -22.51 29.76 7.82
N ILE A 10 -23.40 29.09 7.09
CA ILE A 10 -23.96 29.56 5.81
C ILE A 10 -25.12 30.55 6.06
N GLY A 11 -25.25 31.54 5.18
CA GLY A 11 -26.34 32.50 5.21
C GLY A 11 -26.15 33.67 6.17
N ASN A 12 -24.95 33.82 6.74
CA ASN A 12 -24.57 35.01 7.50
C ASN A 12 -23.74 35.96 6.61
N PRO A 13 -24.24 37.18 6.30
CA PRO A 13 -23.57 38.09 5.38
C PRO A 13 -22.13 38.46 5.79
N ASN A 14 -21.88 38.63 7.09
CA ASN A 14 -20.54 38.97 7.58
C ASN A 14 -19.57 37.81 7.34
N LEU A 15 -20.02 36.58 7.58
CA LEU A 15 -19.20 35.40 7.34
C LEU A 15 -18.99 35.16 5.84
N ASP A 16 -19.98 35.43 5.00
CA ASP A 16 -19.84 35.35 3.54
C ASP A 16 -18.80 36.34 3.02
N ILE A 17 -18.73 37.56 3.58
CA ILE A 17 -17.69 38.55 3.27
C ILE A 17 -16.31 38.02 3.66
N VAL A 18 -16.13 37.57 4.90
CA VAL A 18 -14.85 37.01 5.40
C VAL A 18 -14.39 35.82 4.55
N CYS A 19 -15.33 34.95 4.18
CA CYS A 19 -15.05 33.80 3.31
C CYS A 19 -14.53 34.25 1.95
N LYS A 20 -15.25 35.18 1.30
CA LYS A 20 -14.94 35.65 -0.05
C LYS A 20 -13.67 36.50 -0.11
N GLU A 21 -13.45 37.36 0.87
CA GLU A 21 -12.38 38.37 0.85
C GLU A 21 -11.09 37.87 1.53
N SER A 22 -11.17 36.88 2.41
CA SER A 22 -10.01 36.40 3.18
C SER A 22 -9.77 34.90 3.04
N ILE A 23 -10.73 34.04 3.41
CA ILE A 23 -10.49 32.58 3.47
C ILE A 23 -10.21 32.00 2.08
N VAL A 24 -11.07 32.30 1.10
CA VAL A 24 -10.92 31.80 -0.28
C VAL A 24 -9.62 32.31 -0.91
N PRO A 25 -9.30 33.61 -0.89
CA PRO A 25 -8.01 34.11 -1.41
C PRO A 25 -6.79 33.51 -0.71
N ALA A 26 -6.83 33.30 0.60
CA ALA A 26 -5.73 32.68 1.34
C ALA A 26 -5.46 31.22 0.93
N LEU A 27 -6.53 30.45 0.72
CA LEU A 27 -6.40 29.07 0.25
C LEU A 27 -5.89 29.02 -1.20
N GLN A 28 -6.41 29.89 -2.07
CA GLN A 28 -5.99 29.97 -3.47
C GLN A 28 -4.52 30.40 -3.63
N SER A 29 -4.02 31.34 -2.82
CA SER A 29 -2.62 31.75 -2.84
C SER A 29 -1.65 30.65 -2.37
N CYS A 30 -2.18 29.63 -1.70
CA CYS A 30 -1.48 28.40 -1.32
C CYS A 30 -1.72 27.24 -2.31
N ALA A 31 -2.22 27.52 -3.51
CA ALA A 31 -2.53 26.55 -4.57
C ALA A 31 -3.56 25.46 -4.16
N LEU A 32 -4.45 25.80 -3.23
CA LEU A 32 -5.58 24.95 -2.84
C LEU A 32 -6.85 25.36 -3.57
N GLU A 33 -7.68 24.37 -3.90
CA GLU A 33 -9.02 24.56 -4.42
C GLU A 33 -10.03 24.61 -3.26
N PRO A 34 -10.58 25.79 -2.91
CA PRO A 34 -11.49 25.92 -1.78
C PRO A 34 -12.89 25.38 -2.13
N LYS A 35 -13.40 24.50 -1.27
CA LYS A 35 -14.75 23.94 -1.34
C LYS A 35 -15.57 24.40 -0.15
N ARG A 36 -16.83 24.73 -0.43
CA ARG A 36 -17.86 25.08 0.54
C ARG A 36 -19.16 24.44 0.09
N VAL A 37 -19.86 23.75 1.00
CA VAL A 37 -20.95 22.83 0.63
C VAL A 37 -22.13 23.51 -0.06
N ASP A 38 -22.48 24.74 0.31
CA ASP A 38 -23.56 25.50 -0.35
C ASP A 38 -23.23 25.96 -1.78
N LYS A 39 -21.93 25.95 -2.14
CA LYS A 39 -21.44 26.40 -3.45
C LYS A 39 -21.04 25.26 -4.38
N HIS A 40 -20.74 24.07 -3.83
CA HIS A 40 -20.12 22.98 -4.56
C HIS A 40 -20.83 21.64 -4.37
N ASN A 41 -22.06 21.63 -3.84
CA ASN A 41 -22.86 20.41 -3.81
C ASN A 41 -23.18 19.91 -5.23
N GLU A 42 -23.36 18.60 -5.36
CA GLU A 42 -23.70 17.93 -6.62
C GLU A 42 -25.18 17.49 -6.64
N GLY A 43 -25.98 17.99 -5.69
CA GLY A 43 -27.39 17.65 -5.53
C GLY A 43 -27.65 16.34 -4.78
N GLY A 44 -26.63 15.75 -4.17
CA GLY A 44 -26.75 14.56 -3.32
C GLY A 44 -27.23 14.87 -1.91
N LEU A 45 -27.18 13.86 -1.03
CA LEU A 45 -27.46 14.06 0.39
C LEU A 45 -26.37 14.98 0.99
N LEU A 46 -26.76 16.16 1.47
CA LEU A 46 -25.81 17.18 1.95
C LEU A 46 -24.78 16.63 2.96
N LYS A 47 -25.22 15.76 3.87
CA LYS A 47 -24.33 15.12 4.85
C LYS A 47 -23.25 14.25 4.20
N SER A 48 -23.57 13.48 3.17
CA SER A 48 -22.58 12.62 2.50
C SER A 48 -21.56 13.45 1.73
N GLU A 49 -21.97 14.57 1.15
CA GLU A 49 -21.05 15.47 0.44
C GLU A 49 -20.11 16.20 1.40
N ILE A 50 -20.60 16.68 2.54
CA ILE A 50 -19.76 17.26 3.60
C ILE A 50 -18.71 16.23 4.06
N VAL A 51 -19.12 14.99 4.31
CA VAL A 51 -18.21 13.90 4.66
C VAL A 51 -17.18 13.66 3.55
N GLY A 52 -17.61 13.69 2.28
CA GLY A 52 -16.74 13.58 1.12
C GLY A 52 -15.69 14.69 1.08
N PHE A 53 -16.09 15.95 1.25
CA PHE A 53 -15.17 17.10 1.27
C PHE A 53 -14.20 17.03 2.45
N ILE A 54 -14.67 16.66 3.65
CA ILE A 54 -13.79 16.50 4.82
C ILE A 54 -12.73 15.43 4.57
N LYS A 55 -13.14 14.27 4.03
CA LYS A 55 -12.21 13.16 3.75
C LYS A 55 -11.17 13.53 2.69
N SER A 56 -11.59 14.17 1.61
CA SER A 56 -10.74 14.46 0.44
C SER A 56 -9.89 15.73 0.55
N SER A 57 -10.13 16.62 1.51
CA SER A 57 -9.38 17.89 1.62
C SER A 57 -8.08 17.78 2.40
N ASP A 58 -7.01 18.37 1.88
CA ASP A 58 -5.70 18.44 2.53
C ASP A 58 -5.66 19.47 3.65
N ILE A 59 -6.46 20.52 3.53
CA ILE A 59 -6.63 21.56 4.56
C ILE A 59 -8.11 21.77 4.83
N ILE A 60 -8.45 21.97 6.09
CA ILE A 60 -9.81 22.25 6.53
C ILE A 60 -9.77 23.53 7.37
N VAL A 61 -10.52 24.54 6.95
CA VAL A 61 -10.68 25.80 7.70
C VAL A 61 -12.08 25.79 8.30
N ALA A 62 -12.17 25.82 9.63
CA ALA A 62 -13.45 25.77 10.34
C ALA A 62 -13.68 27.02 11.17
N ASP A 63 -14.68 27.81 10.78
CA ASP A 63 -15.09 29.01 11.50
C ASP A 63 -16.17 28.71 12.54
N LEU A 64 -15.85 29.05 13.79
CA LEU A 64 -16.64 28.78 14.98
C LEU A 64 -17.53 29.96 15.41
N THR A 65 -17.56 31.05 14.64
CA THR A 65 -18.35 32.24 14.95
C THR A 65 -19.83 31.89 15.10
N ASN A 66 -20.48 32.47 16.10
CA ASN A 66 -21.88 32.26 16.52
C ASN A 66 -22.20 30.85 17.05
N GLU A 67 -21.21 30.06 17.45
CA GLU A 67 -21.41 28.75 18.11
C GLU A 67 -22.30 27.79 17.30
N ARG A 68 -22.16 27.77 15.97
CA ARG A 68 -23.08 27.04 15.09
C ARG A 68 -22.95 25.51 15.28
N PRO A 69 -23.99 24.78 15.75
CA PRO A 69 -23.86 23.37 16.12
C PRO A 69 -23.33 22.45 15.02
N ASN A 70 -23.72 22.72 13.76
CA ASN A 70 -23.24 21.92 12.62
C ASN A 70 -21.72 22.07 12.41
N CYS A 71 -21.15 23.26 12.59
CA CYS A 71 -19.71 23.46 12.46
C CYS A 71 -18.95 22.65 13.52
N TYR A 72 -19.47 22.60 14.75
CA TYR A 72 -18.88 21.80 15.83
C TYR A 72 -18.98 20.30 15.57
N LEU A 73 -20.12 19.83 15.03
CA LEU A 73 -20.27 18.44 14.62
C LEU A 73 -19.25 18.06 13.53
N GLU A 74 -19.09 18.92 12.52
CA GLU A 74 -18.14 18.71 11.43
C GLU A 74 -16.69 18.73 11.95
N VAL A 75 -16.33 19.68 12.83
CA VAL A 75 -15.02 19.69 13.51
C VAL A 75 -14.80 18.41 14.31
N GLY A 76 -15.80 17.95 15.07
CA GLY A 76 -15.72 16.67 15.78
C GLY A 76 -15.48 15.49 14.84
N TYR A 77 -16.12 15.48 13.67
CA TYR A 77 -15.88 14.47 12.64
C TYR A 77 -14.46 14.54 12.05
N VAL A 78 -13.94 15.74 11.79
CA VAL A 78 -12.55 15.96 11.34
C VAL A 78 -11.57 15.39 12.35
N MET A 79 -11.79 15.65 13.64
CA MET A 79 -10.97 15.10 14.72
C MET A 79 -11.07 13.58 14.81
N GLY A 80 -12.28 13.02 14.65
CA GLY A 80 -12.51 11.58 14.65
C GLY A 80 -11.86 10.82 13.48
N LEU A 81 -11.51 11.52 12.40
CA LEU A 81 -10.75 10.97 11.26
C LEU A 81 -9.22 11.14 11.39
N ASP A 82 -8.73 11.55 12.56
CA ASP A 82 -7.31 11.87 12.81
C ASP A 82 -6.76 12.99 11.89
N LYS A 83 -7.65 13.88 11.41
CA LYS A 83 -7.30 15.03 10.55
C LYS A 83 -7.11 16.33 11.34
N LEU A 84 -6.82 16.24 12.65
CA LEU A 84 -6.59 17.41 13.50
C LEU A 84 -5.46 18.32 12.97
N ARG A 85 -4.45 17.74 12.31
CA ARG A 85 -3.33 18.50 11.72
C ARG A 85 -3.70 19.25 10.44
N ASN A 86 -4.75 18.80 9.75
CA ASN A 86 -5.28 19.45 8.57
C ASN A 86 -6.22 20.61 8.95
N LEU A 87 -6.66 20.65 10.21
CA LEU A 87 -7.65 21.59 10.72
C LEU A 87 -7.00 22.91 11.17
N ILE A 88 -7.58 24.02 10.70
CA ILE A 88 -7.32 25.37 11.17
C ILE A 88 -8.65 25.92 11.69
N LEU A 89 -8.71 26.22 12.99
CA LEU A 89 -9.87 26.83 13.60
C LEU A 89 -9.81 28.35 13.45
N THR A 90 -10.93 28.98 13.11
CA THR A 90 -11.07 30.44 13.04
C THR A 90 -12.30 30.89 13.81
N ALA A 91 -12.32 32.15 14.24
CA ALA A 91 -13.50 32.78 14.82
C ALA A 91 -13.40 34.30 14.82
N ARG A 92 -14.52 35.00 14.91
CA ARG A 92 -14.50 36.44 15.17
C ARG A 92 -13.93 36.73 16.55
N GLU A 93 -13.08 37.74 16.66
CA GLU A 93 -12.35 38.08 17.88
C GLU A 93 -13.27 38.30 19.11
N ASP A 94 -14.45 38.90 18.92
CA ASP A 94 -15.42 39.19 19.97
C ASP A 94 -16.14 37.93 20.52
N HIS A 95 -15.80 36.73 20.01
CA HIS A 95 -16.23 35.44 20.54
C HIS A 95 -15.19 34.81 21.46
N ASN A 96 -13.98 35.37 21.52
CA ASN A 96 -12.99 35.02 22.52
C ASN A 96 -13.35 35.67 23.85
N GLN A 97 -13.48 34.90 24.92
CA GLN A 97 -13.82 35.43 26.25
C GLN A 97 -12.76 36.39 26.81
N ASP A 98 -11.51 36.24 26.35
CA ASP A 98 -10.40 37.11 26.74
C ASP A 98 -10.30 38.38 25.89
N SER A 99 -11.15 38.54 24.86
CA SER A 99 -11.17 39.75 24.06
C SER A 99 -11.73 40.93 24.86
N PRO A 100 -11.13 42.14 24.74
CA PRO A 100 -11.71 43.36 25.30
C PRO A 100 -13.09 43.72 24.69
N ASN A 101 -13.41 43.18 23.51
CA ASN A 101 -14.66 43.41 22.81
C ASN A 101 -15.71 42.32 23.07
N TYR A 102 -15.39 41.31 23.88
CA TYR A 102 -16.33 40.25 24.26
C TYR A 102 -17.53 40.82 25.00
N LYS A 103 -18.73 40.52 24.50
CA LYS A 103 -19.99 40.89 25.16
C LYS A 103 -20.40 39.78 26.10
N LYS A 104 -20.41 40.06 27.41
CA LYS A 104 -20.87 39.09 28.43
C LYS A 104 -22.28 38.60 28.11
N GLY A 105 -22.46 37.29 27.98
CA GLY A 105 -23.73 36.67 27.61
C GLY A 105 -24.00 36.63 26.10
N GLY A 106 -23.09 37.16 25.28
CA GLY A 106 -23.08 36.99 23.84
C GLY A 106 -22.52 35.63 23.41
N PRO A 107 -22.50 35.35 22.09
CA PRO A 107 -21.92 34.13 21.55
C PRO A 107 -20.43 34.01 21.90
N LYS A 108 -19.98 32.79 22.13
CA LYS A 108 -18.60 32.48 22.52
C LYS A 108 -18.15 31.18 21.87
N ILE A 109 -16.85 30.90 21.92
CA ILE A 109 -16.35 29.56 21.60
C ILE A 109 -16.76 28.58 22.70
N HIS A 110 -17.41 27.48 22.31
CA HIS A 110 -17.74 26.38 23.24
C HIS A 110 -16.47 25.80 23.89
N PHE A 111 -16.59 25.33 25.14
CA PHE A 111 -15.45 24.92 25.96
C PHE A 111 -14.68 23.73 25.36
N ASP A 112 -15.34 22.87 24.56
CA ASP A 112 -14.71 21.74 23.88
C ASP A 112 -13.58 22.16 22.93
N LEU A 113 -13.69 23.35 22.32
CA LEU A 113 -12.72 23.86 21.35
C LEU A 113 -11.94 25.09 21.83
N SER A 114 -12.34 25.72 22.94
CA SER A 114 -11.71 26.96 23.42
C SER A 114 -10.23 26.80 23.82
N GLY A 115 -9.79 25.58 24.12
CA GLY A 115 -8.39 25.27 24.43
C GLY A 115 -7.49 25.00 23.22
N TYR A 116 -8.03 25.00 22.00
CA TYR A 116 -7.26 24.79 20.77
C TYR A 116 -6.70 26.11 20.23
N ASP A 117 -5.70 26.02 19.35
CA ASP A 117 -5.20 27.18 18.62
C ASP A 117 -6.23 27.66 17.60
N ILE A 118 -6.84 28.82 17.90
CA ILE A 118 -7.87 29.48 17.08
C ILE A 118 -7.28 30.76 16.50
N LEU A 119 -7.37 30.91 15.18
CA LEU A 119 -7.01 32.15 14.49
C LEU A 119 -8.21 33.11 14.51
N PHE A 120 -8.08 34.20 15.25
CA PHE A 120 -9.14 35.22 15.33
C PHE A 120 -9.09 36.21 14.17
N TRP A 121 -10.26 36.59 13.66
CA TRP A 121 -10.42 37.66 12.67
C TRP A 121 -11.25 38.82 13.22
N GLU A 122 -10.99 40.00 12.69
CA GLU A 122 -11.70 41.23 13.06
C GLU A 122 -12.27 41.89 11.80
N PRO A 123 -13.50 42.43 11.83
CA PRO A 123 -14.11 43.05 10.65
C PRO A 123 -13.25 44.15 10.00
N ASN A 124 -12.48 44.90 10.80
CA ASN A 124 -11.67 46.02 10.33
C ASN A 124 -10.24 45.60 9.91
N SER A 125 -9.89 44.32 10.07
CA SER A 125 -8.51 43.82 9.94
C SER A 125 -8.42 42.56 9.08
N LEU A 126 -9.32 42.40 8.09
CA LEU A 126 -9.42 41.17 7.26
C LEU A 126 -8.17 40.84 6.45
N ASN A 127 -7.42 41.85 5.99
CA ASN A 127 -6.14 41.62 5.29
C ASN A 127 -5.11 40.95 6.20
N LYS A 128 -5.02 41.38 7.47
CA LYS A 128 -4.13 40.77 8.46
C LYS A 128 -4.54 39.31 8.74
N PHE A 129 -5.85 39.06 8.85
CA PHE A 129 -6.37 37.70 9.01
C PHE A 129 -6.02 36.81 7.80
N LYS A 130 -6.18 37.31 6.58
CA LYS A 130 -5.78 36.61 5.36
C LYS A 130 -4.30 36.23 5.40
N GLU A 131 -3.40 37.17 5.67
CA GLU A 131 -1.95 36.92 5.72
C GLU A 131 -1.57 35.87 6.78
N GLU A 132 -2.17 35.93 7.97
CA GLU A 132 -1.92 34.93 9.02
C GLU A 132 -2.51 33.57 8.68
N LEU A 133 -3.68 33.52 8.04
CA LEU A 133 -4.26 32.27 7.54
C LEU A 133 -3.36 31.65 6.46
N GLU A 134 -2.84 32.43 5.51
CA GLU A 134 -1.90 31.97 4.50
C GLU A 134 -0.65 31.34 5.12
N LYS A 135 -0.05 32.00 6.13
CA LYS A 135 1.11 31.45 6.85
C LYS A 135 0.79 30.13 7.52
N ARG A 136 -0.35 30.04 8.22
CA ARG A 136 -0.78 28.79 8.87
C ARG A 136 -1.04 27.68 7.86
N VAL A 137 -1.70 27.98 6.74
CA VAL A 137 -1.96 27.03 5.66
C VAL A 137 -0.64 26.50 5.08
N ARG A 138 0.32 27.38 4.74
CA ARG A 138 1.64 26.97 4.25
C ARG A 138 2.36 26.08 5.25
N HIS A 139 2.41 26.49 6.52
CA HIS A 139 3.05 25.70 7.56
C HIS A 139 2.39 24.32 7.78
N ARG A 140 1.05 24.25 7.71
CA ARG A 140 0.34 22.97 7.76
C ARG A 140 0.66 22.10 6.55
N LEU A 141 0.64 22.67 5.34
CA LEU A 141 1.01 21.93 4.13
C LEU A 141 2.45 21.42 4.20
N GLU A 142 3.42 22.24 4.61
CA GLU A 142 4.80 21.82 4.82
C GLU A 142 4.90 20.70 5.87
N THR A 143 4.19 20.80 6.98
CA THR A 143 4.17 19.76 8.02
C THR A 143 3.55 18.46 7.50
N LEU A 144 2.51 18.57 6.67
CA LEU A 144 1.87 17.43 6.02
C LEU A 144 2.79 16.83 4.96
N GLU A 145 3.54 17.63 4.21
CA GLU A 145 4.52 17.20 3.19
C GLU A 145 5.78 16.57 3.80
N LEU A 146 6.34 17.15 4.85
CA LEU A 146 7.45 16.58 5.64
C LEU A 146 7.07 15.25 6.31
N ARG A 147 5.78 14.96 6.41
CA ARG A 147 5.23 13.70 6.93
C ARG A 147 4.56 12.84 5.88
N MET A 148 4.39 13.32 4.65
CA MET A 148 4.26 12.41 3.52
C MET A 148 5.59 11.67 3.52
N PRO A 149 5.60 10.34 3.71
CA PRO A 149 6.85 9.61 3.62
C PRO A 149 7.45 10.00 2.27
N THR A 150 8.63 10.60 2.27
CA THR A 150 9.48 10.77 1.09
C THR A 150 9.70 9.38 0.53
N SER A 151 8.78 8.88 -0.30
CA SER A 151 8.79 7.54 -0.92
C SER A 151 9.70 6.57 -0.17
N VAL A 152 9.47 6.39 1.14
CA VAL A 152 10.33 5.51 1.93
C VAL A 152 9.91 4.17 1.39
N SER A 153 10.80 3.56 0.61
CA SER A 153 10.59 2.22 0.10
C SER A 153 10.01 1.41 1.26
N PRO A 154 8.81 0.81 1.12
CA PRO A 154 8.28 -0.05 2.17
C PRO A 154 9.20 -1.26 2.43
N TRP A 155 10.21 -1.43 1.56
CA TRP A 155 11.33 -2.31 1.73
C TRP A 155 12.41 -1.67 2.60
N ASP A 156 12.81 -2.42 3.62
CA ASP A 156 14.11 -2.24 4.27
C ASP A 156 15.21 -2.72 3.31
N GLU A 157 15.69 -1.80 2.45
CA GLU A 157 16.64 -2.12 1.37
C GLU A 157 17.96 -2.70 1.90
N GLU A 158 18.40 -2.30 3.09
CA GLU A 158 19.61 -2.85 3.73
C GLU A 158 19.38 -4.31 4.11
N TRP A 159 18.28 -4.61 4.83
CA TRP A 159 17.95 -5.98 5.19
C TRP A 159 17.76 -6.86 3.97
N ILE A 160 17.04 -6.36 2.96
CA ILE A 160 16.80 -7.07 1.69
C ILE A 160 18.11 -7.37 0.98
N SER A 161 19.02 -6.41 0.86
CA SER A 161 20.32 -6.63 0.22
C SER A 161 21.11 -7.74 0.92
N GLN A 162 21.09 -7.77 2.26
CA GLN A 162 21.74 -8.84 3.03
C GLN A 162 21.12 -10.22 2.76
N GLN A 163 19.78 -10.31 2.67
CA GLN A 163 19.11 -11.58 2.36
C GLN A 163 19.38 -12.03 0.92
N GLN A 164 19.49 -11.07 -0.02
CA GLN A 164 19.89 -11.35 -1.39
C GLN A 164 21.31 -11.93 -1.44
N ASP A 165 22.29 -11.29 -0.79
CA ASP A 165 23.67 -11.77 -0.79
C ASP A 165 23.77 -13.22 -0.28
N LEU A 166 23.06 -13.54 0.81
CA LEU A 166 22.99 -14.90 1.35
C LEU A 166 22.35 -15.89 0.38
N ALA A 167 21.18 -15.54 -0.16
CA ALA A 167 20.42 -16.41 -1.06
C ALA A 167 21.13 -16.65 -2.39
N PHE A 168 21.74 -15.62 -2.98
CA PHE A 168 22.51 -15.75 -4.23
C PHE A 168 23.80 -16.52 -4.03
N SER A 169 24.49 -16.32 -2.89
CA SER A 169 25.66 -17.13 -2.55
C SER A 169 25.30 -18.62 -2.47
N GLY A 170 24.17 -18.97 -1.87
CA GLY A 170 23.72 -20.36 -1.83
C GLY A 170 23.24 -20.90 -3.18
N LEU A 171 22.54 -20.07 -3.98
CA LEU A 171 22.16 -20.42 -5.34
C LEU A 171 23.39 -20.75 -6.20
N GLU A 172 24.43 -19.93 -6.14
CA GLU A 172 25.69 -20.15 -6.85
C GLU A 172 26.38 -21.44 -6.39
N ARG A 173 26.48 -21.67 -5.07
CA ARG A 173 27.02 -22.92 -4.51
C ARG A 173 26.27 -24.17 -4.98
N SER A 174 24.96 -24.06 -5.20
CA SER A 174 24.12 -25.14 -5.74
C SER A 174 24.27 -25.36 -7.26
N GLY A 175 25.09 -24.54 -7.94
CA GLY A 175 25.32 -24.62 -9.38
C GLY A 175 24.13 -24.16 -10.22
N LYS A 176 23.23 -23.35 -9.65
CA LYS A 176 22.04 -22.83 -10.33
C LYS A 176 22.22 -21.37 -10.71
N SER A 177 21.59 -20.98 -11.82
CA SER A 177 21.62 -19.61 -12.33
C SER A 177 20.23 -19.01 -12.52
N GLY A 178 19.23 -19.84 -12.86
CA GLY A 178 17.85 -19.38 -12.97
C GLY A 178 17.18 -19.28 -11.61
N PHE A 179 16.47 -18.18 -11.34
CA PHE A 179 15.73 -18.03 -10.09
C PHE A 179 14.37 -17.31 -10.24
N MET A 180 13.54 -17.50 -9.21
CA MET A 180 12.36 -16.70 -8.88
C MET A 180 12.54 -16.18 -7.45
N GLU A 181 12.55 -14.86 -7.30
CA GLU A 181 12.57 -14.15 -6.03
C GLU A 181 11.19 -13.57 -5.76
N ILE A 182 10.73 -13.67 -4.51
CA ILE A 182 9.46 -13.13 -4.05
C ILE A 182 9.70 -12.34 -2.78
N ARG A 183 9.18 -11.11 -2.75
CA ARG A 183 9.15 -10.26 -1.56
C ARG A 183 7.72 -9.88 -1.27
N MET A 184 7.34 -9.93 0.00
CA MET A 184 6.03 -9.49 0.45
C MET A 184 6.16 -8.70 1.74
N THR A 185 5.39 -7.63 1.87
CA THR A 185 5.32 -6.86 3.12
C THR A 185 3.96 -6.20 3.30
N LEU A 186 3.65 -5.84 4.54
CA LEU A 186 2.47 -5.07 4.92
C LEU A 186 2.90 -3.62 5.19
N PRO A 187 2.84 -2.70 4.19
CA PRO A 187 3.43 -1.38 4.30
C PRO A 187 2.87 -0.52 5.44
N ASP A 188 1.64 -0.79 5.89
CA ASP A 188 0.97 -0.04 6.97
C ASP A 188 1.01 -0.74 8.32
N SER A 189 1.41 -2.01 8.36
CA SER A 189 1.25 -2.83 9.54
C SER A 189 2.44 -2.67 10.48
N LYS A 190 2.15 -2.51 11.77
CA LYS A 190 3.15 -2.48 12.85
C LYS A 190 3.10 -3.74 13.70
N ILE A 191 2.88 -4.89 13.06
CA ILE A 191 2.86 -6.18 13.75
C ILE A 191 4.27 -6.54 14.23
N SER A 192 4.33 -7.34 15.29
CA SER A 192 5.56 -8.00 15.74
C SER A 192 5.16 -9.35 16.31
N ILE A 193 5.41 -10.40 15.54
CA ILE A 193 4.97 -11.76 15.83
C ILE A 193 6.09 -12.49 16.59
N ALA A 194 5.72 -13.38 17.52
CA ALA A 194 6.67 -14.24 18.22
C ALA A 194 7.20 -15.34 17.29
N HIS A 195 8.44 -15.79 17.47
CA HIS A 195 9.08 -16.79 16.61
C HIS A 195 8.30 -18.10 16.46
N GLU A 196 7.76 -18.63 17.55
CA GLU A 196 6.95 -19.86 17.51
C GLU A 196 5.68 -19.68 16.67
N GLU A 197 5.05 -18.52 16.80
CA GLU A 197 3.84 -18.21 16.02
C GLU A 197 4.17 -17.95 14.55
N LEU A 198 5.32 -17.32 14.25
CA LEU A 198 5.82 -17.18 12.87
C LEU A 198 6.01 -18.55 12.21
N LEU A 199 6.67 -19.48 12.90
CA LEU A 199 6.92 -20.82 12.39
C LEU A 199 5.60 -21.55 12.13
N ARG A 200 4.67 -21.50 13.09
CA ARG A 200 3.34 -22.11 12.93
C ARG A 200 2.57 -21.52 11.75
N ILE A 201 2.60 -20.20 11.56
CA ILE A 201 1.94 -19.52 10.44
C ILE A 201 2.61 -19.89 9.11
N ALA A 202 3.94 -19.93 9.05
CA ALA A 202 4.68 -20.36 7.87
C ALA A 202 4.32 -21.81 7.48
N GLU A 203 4.26 -22.72 8.45
CA GLU A 203 3.85 -24.10 8.25
C GLU A 203 2.44 -24.22 7.67
N GLN A 204 1.48 -23.48 8.22
CA GLN A 204 0.07 -23.49 7.81
C GLN A 204 -0.18 -22.82 6.45
N ALA A 205 0.69 -21.90 6.04
CA ALA A 205 0.55 -21.16 4.79
C ALA A 205 0.88 -21.99 3.53
N GLN A 206 1.63 -23.09 3.68
CA GLN A 206 2.09 -23.93 2.56
C GLN A 206 0.93 -24.46 1.69
N ILE A 207 1.16 -24.57 0.38
CA ILE A 207 0.19 -25.05 -0.61
C ILE A 207 0.80 -26.24 -1.37
N SER A 208 0.30 -27.45 -1.14
CA SER A 208 0.91 -28.68 -1.66
C SER A 208 0.47 -29.12 -3.07
N THR A 209 -0.18 -28.24 -3.85
CA THR A 209 -0.72 -28.60 -5.19
C THR A 209 0.34 -29.07 -6.17
N SER A 210 1.56 -28.51 -6.12
CA SER A 210 2.65 -28.76 -7.09
C SER A 210 3.83 -29.54 -6.52
N GLY A 211 3.61 -30.34 -5.46
CA GLY A 211 4.61 -31.22 -4.84
C GLY A 211 5.58 -30.52 -3.90
N TRP A 212 6.39 -29.58 -4.40
CA TRP A 212 7.32 -28.77 -3.58
C TRP A 212 6.77 -27.35 -3.40
N PRO A 213 6.29 -26.97 -2.19
CA PRO A 213 5.58 -25.71 -1.97
C PRO A 213 6.53 -24.51 -1.84
N LEU A 214 6.01 -23.30 -2.05
CA LEU A 214 6.70 -22.06 -1.66
C LEU A 214 6.81 -21.95 -0.13
N GLY A 215 7.94 -21.42 0.35
CA GLY A 215 8.19 -21.22 1.77
C GLY A 215 8.12 -22.52 2.58
N VAL A 216 8.59 -23.63 2.00
CA VAL A 216 8.45 -24.97 2.59
C VAL A 216 9.11 -25.04 3.96
N VAL A 217 8.39 -25.59 4.94
CA VAL A 217 8.93 -25.88 6.27
C VAL A 217 9.22 -27.38 6.34
N VAL A 218 10.50 -27.71 6.47
CA VAL A 218 10.98 -29.10 6.50
C VAL A 218 11.39 -29.47 7.94
N ASN A 219 11.01 -30.65 8.41
CA ASN A 219 11.33 -31.13 9.76
C ASN A 219 12.61 -31.98 9.82
N SER A 220 13.56 -31.75 8.91
CA SER A 220 14.88 -32.41 8.95
C SER A 220 15.89 -31.57 9.71
N GLU A 221 16.84 -32.22 10.39
CA GLU A 221 17.87 -31.51 11.17
C GLU A 221 18.71 -30.53 10.34
N GLU A 222 18.91 -30.84 9.06
CA GLU A 222 19.72 -30.02 8.14
C GLU A 222 18.98 -28.78 7.62
N TYR A 223 17.69 -28.92 7.30
CA TYR A 223 16.92 -27.92 6.54
C TYR A 223 15.76 -27.31 7.34
N CYS A 224 15.65 -27.62 8.63
CA CYS A 224 14.63 -27.00 9.46
C CYS A 224 14.85 -25.49 9.61
N PRO A 225 13.77 -24.71 9.75
CA PRO A 225 13.89 -23.27 9.97
C PRO A 225 14.66 -22.98 11.26
N LYS A 226 15.57 -22.01 11.18
CA LYS A 226 16.39 -21.53 12.29
C LYS A 226 15.90 -20.16 12.74
N SER A 227 15.87 -19.93 14.05
CA SER A 227 15.56 -18.61 14.61
C SER A 227 16.73 -17.65 14.40
N THR A 228 16.43 -16.40 14.07
CA THR A 228 17.37 -15.26 14.06
C THR A 228 16.91 -14.20 15.07
N THR A 229 17.71 -13.17 15.30
CA THR A 229 17.31 -12.03 16.16
C THR A 229 16.04 -11.34 15.65
N GLY A 230 15.85 -11.30 14.33
CA GLY A 230 14.76 -10.60 13.65
C GLY A 230 13.60 -11.47 13.16
N GLY A 231 13.69 -12.80 13.23
CA GLY A 231 12.68 -13.70 12.65
C GLY A 231 13.13 -15.15 12.51
N ILE A 232 12.73 -15.81 11.41
CA ILE A 232 13.08 -17.19 11.09
C ILE A 232 13.61 -17.30 9.65
N VAL A 233 14.51 -18.24 9.39
CA VAL A 233 15.14 -18.44 8.09
C VAL A 233 15.33 -19.93 7.79
N ALA A 234 15.19 -20.34 6.53
CA ALA A 234 15.60 -21.65 6.07
C ALA A 234 16.36 -21.54 4.74
N GLU A 235 17.40 -22.34 4.61
CA GLU A 235 18.17 -22.55 3.37
C GLU A 235 18.16 -24.05 3.08
N ILE A 236 17.72 -24.44 1.90
CA ILE A 236 17.44 -25.82 1.51
C ILE A 236 18.08 -26.08 0.16
N ASP A 237 19.02 -27.01 0.11
CA ASP A 237 19.58 -27.55 -1.13
C ASP A 237 19.13 -29.01 -1.27
N SER A 238 18.01 -29.21 -1.98
CA SER A 238 17.34 -30.51 -2.02
C SER A 238 17.80 -31.38 -3.20
N GLY A 239 17.92 -32.69 -2.94
CA GLY A 239 17.99 -33.73 -3.97
C GLY A 239 19.30 -33.80 -4.75
N GLY A 240 20.43 -33.42 -4.14
CA GLY A 240 21.74 -33.39 -4.80
C GLY A 240 21.85 -32.26 -5.83
N GLY A 241 21.39 -31.05 -5.48
CA GLY A 241 21.37 -29.90 -6.38
C GLY A 241 20.17 -29.82 -7.31
N ARG A 242 19.05 -30.51 -7.03
CA ARG A 242 17.86 -30.46 -7.90
C ARG A 242 17.08 -29.17 -7.73
N SER A 243 16.97 -28.64 -6.51
CA SER A 243 16.35 -27.35 -6.23
C SER A 243 17.05 -26.68 -5.06
N TYR A 244 17.29 -25.38 -5.21
CA TYR A 244 17.72 -24.50 -4.15
C TYR A 244 16.56 -23.59 -3.73
N ASP A 245 16.37 -23.46 -2.42
CA ASP A 245 15.36 -22.61 -1.80
C ASP A 245 15.98 -21.88 -0.62
N TYR A 246 15.84 -20.56 -0.59
CA TYR A 246 16.15 -19.73 0.56
C TYR A 246 14.91 -18.92 0.89
N TRP A 247 14.45 -18.94 2.13
CA TRP A 247 13.39 -18.05 2.56
C TRP A 247 13.60 -17.58 3.99
N THR A 248 13.12 -16.38 4.28
CA THR A 248 13.23 -15.75 5.58
C THR A 248 12.01 -14.90 5.86
N ILE A 249 11.58 -14.90 7.11
CA ILE A 249 10.40 -14.22 7.59
C ILE A 249 10.81 -13.38 8.78
N ARG A 250 10.64 -12.06 8.66
CA ARG A 250 10.87 -11.12 9.74
C ARG A 250 9.64 -11.02 10.65
N ARG A 251 9.85 -10.65 11.92
CA ARG A 251 8.76 -10.53 12.92
C ARG A 251 7.69 -9.52 12.58
N ASP A 252 7.97 -8.56 11.71
CA ASP A 252 6.97 -7.61 11.21
C ASP A 252 6.16 -8.13 10.01
N GLY A 253 6.36 -9.40 9.63
CA GLY A 253 5.68 -10.02 8.51
C GLY A 253 6.35 -9.77 7.15
N THR A 254 7.51 -9.11 7.10
CA THR A 254 8.30 -9.04 5.86
C THR A 254 8.75 -10.43 5.47
N PHE A 255 8.38 -10.87 4.27
CA PHE A 255 8.70 -12.19 3.71
C PHE A 255 9.66 -12.01 2.53
N TYR A 256 10.71 -12.83 2.51
CA TYR A 256 11.64 -12.95 1.39
C TYR A 256 11.80 -14.41 1.02
N LEU A 257 11.78 -14.71 -0.28
CA LEU A 257 12.09 -16.02 -0.83
C LEU A 257 12.90 -15.86 -2.10
N LEU A 258 13.90 -16.71 -2.28
CA LEU A 258 14.57 -16.97 -3.55
C LEU A 258 14.55 -18.48 -3.79
N LYS A 259 14.14 -18.88 -4.99
CA LYS A 259 14.08 -20.29 -5.38
C LYS A 259 14.65 -20.48 -6.79
N SER A 260 15.44 -21.53 -6.99
CA SER A 260 15.93 -21.90 -8.32
C SER A 260 14.78 -22.27 -9.27
N LEU A 261 14.93 -22.05 -10.58
CA LEU A 261 13.93 -22.44 -11.56
C LEU A 261 13.80 -23.96 -11.63
N PHE A 262 12.58 -24.47 -11.43
CA PHE A 262 12.23 -25.89 -11.56
C PHE A 262 12.62 -26.45 -12.92
N GLU A 263 12.52 -25.62 -13.95
CA GLU A 263 12.83 -25.93 -15.34
C GLU A 263 14.28 -26.34 -15.55
N ASP A 264 15.22 -25.85 -14.74
CA ASP A 264 16.64 -26.22 -14.84
C ASP A 264 16.88 -27.70 -14.55
N GLY A 265 16.03 -28.31 -13.71
CA GLY A 265 16.06 -29.76 -13.45
C GLY A 265 15.33 -30.60 -14.50
N ARG A 266 14.66 -29.98 -15.48
CA ARG A 266 13.84 -30.65 -16.50
C ARG A 266 14.40 -30.47 -17.91
N LYS A 267 14.65 -29.23 -18.31
CA LYS A 267 15.18 -28.84 -19.61
C LYS A 267 15.98 -27.54 -19.46
N GLN A 268 17.29 -27.67 -19.39
CA GLN A 268 18.20 -26.54 -19.23
C GLN A 268 18.02 -25.51 -20.37
N GLY A 269 18.08 -24.23 -20.03
CA GLY A 269 17.87 -23.14 -21.00
C GLY A 269 16.41 -22.86 -21.34
N TYR A 270 15.45 -23.55 -20.71
CA TYR A 270 14.03 -23.27 -20.88
C TYR A 270 13.41 -22.64 -19.63
N ILE A 271 12.29 -21.95 -19.86
CA ILE A 271 11.35 -21.51 -18.84
C ILE A 271 9.94 -21.85 -19.35
N PHE A 272 9.05 -22.33 -18.48
CA PHE A 272 7.76 -22.84 -18.88
C PHE A 272 6.65 -21.91 -18.41
N TYR A 273 5.90 -21.30 -19.35
CA TYR A 273 4.92 -20.27 -19.00
C TYR A 273 3.81 -20.80 -18.09
N ASP A 274 3.38 -22.05 -18.29
CA ASP A 274 2.38 -22.74 -17.49
C ASP A 274 2.86 -22.96 -16.04
N ILE A 275 4.12 -23.36 -15.87
CA ILE A 275 4.74 -23.46 -14.54
C ILE A 275 4.85 -22.08 -13.88
N ARG A 276 5.24 -21.04 -14.63
CA ARG A 276 5.33 -19.67 -14.10
C ARG A 276 3.96 -19.13 -13.65
N ILE A 277 2.91 -19.35 -14.44
CA ILE A 277 1.52 -19.01 -14.06
C ILE A 277 1.14 -19.73 -12.77
N ALA A 278 1.38 -21.05 -12.68
CA ALA A 278 1.08 -21.83 -11.48
C ALA A 278 1.84 -21.34 -10.25
N ARG A 279 3.14 -21.02 -10.37
CA ARG A 279 3.97 -20.54 -9.25
C ARG A 279 3.62 -19.13 -8.79
N ILE A 280 3.23 -18.24 -9.71
CA ILE A 280 2.73 -16.91 -9.34
C ILE A 280 1.35 -17.03 -8.67
N THR A 281 0.50 -17.95 -9.14
CA THR A 281 -0.78 -18.25 -8.49
C THR A 281 -0.57 -18.76 -7.07
N GLU A 282 0.35 -19.70 -6.88
CA GLU A 282 0.76 -20.20 -5.56
C GLU A 282 1.25 -19.07 -4.67
N ALA A 283 2.10 -18.16 -5.16
CA ALA A 283 2.63 -17.04 -4.39
C ALA A 283 1.52 -16.11 -3.88
N LEU A 284 0.54 -15.78 -4.72
CA LEU A 284 -0.58 -14.92 -4.33
C LEU A 284 -1.49 -15.60 -3.29
N LEU A 285 -1.80 -16.88 -3.47
CA LEU A 285 -2.60 -17.65 -2.51
C LEU A 285 -1.84 -17.89 -1.19
N TYR A 286 -0.54 -18.13 -1.27
CA TYR A 286 0.34 -18.24 -0.10
C TYR A 286 0.32 -16.94 0.69
N ALA A 287 0.42 -15.78 0.02
CA ALA A 287 0.31 -14.47 0.66
C ALA A 287 -0.99 -14.34 1.48
N VAL A 288 -2.14 -14.70 0.89
CA VAL A 288 -3.43 -14.65 1.59
C VAL A 288 -3.42 -15.55 2.83
N ARG A 289 -2.97 -16.81 2.72
CA ARG A 289 -2.92 -17.74 3.87
C ARG A 289 -1.96 -17.25 4.95
N PHE A 290 -0.76 -16.85 4.55
CA PHE A 290 0.30 -16.41 5.44
C PHE A 290 -0.11 -15.17 6.24
N TYR A 291 -0.54 -14.11 5.56
CA TYR A 291 -0.91 -12.87 6.23
C TYR A 291 -2.24 -12.97 6.98
N SER A 292 -3.18 -13.82 6.56
CA SER A 292 -4.38 -14.12 7.37
C SER A 292 -4.02 -14.75 8.71
N GLY A 293 -2.91 -15.49 8.79
CA GLY A 293 -2.38 -16.03 10.04
C GLY A 293 -2.05 -14.94 11.07
N PHE A 294 -1.66 -13.74 10.63
CA PHE A 294 -1.42 -12.59 11.51
C PHE A 294 -2.69 -11.88 11.98
N LYS A 295 -3.87 -12.34 11.53
CA LYS A 295 -5.19 -11.76 11.88
C LYS A 295 -5.31 -10.28 11.50
N VAL A 296 -4.65 -9.88 10.43
CA VAL A 296 -4.79 -8.53 9.86
C VAL A 296 -6.10 -8.41 9.06
N PRO A 297 -6.72 -7.22 8.99
CA PRO A 297 -7.97 -7.01 8.24
C PRO A 297 -7.88 -7.43 6.75
N PRO A 298 -8.94 -7.98 6.13
CA PRO A 298 -8.95 -8.38 4.71
C PRO A 298 -8.67 -7.26 3.70
N ASP A 299 -8.93 -6.01 4.10
CA ASP A 299 -8.68 -4.79 3.33
C ASP A 299 -7.29 -4.18 3.59
N SER A 300 -6.46 -4.82 4.42
CA SER A 300 -5.08 -4.40 4.64
C SER A 300 -4.30 -4.42 3.34
N ARG A 301 -3.47 -3.39 3.14
CA ARG A 301 -2.58 -3.32 2.00
C ARG A 301 -1.45 -4.33 2.13
N ILE A 302 -1.12 -4.96 1.01
CA ILE A 302 0.05 -5.81 0.84
C ILE A 302 0.79 -5.35 -0.41
N LEU A 303 2.11 -5.28 -0.30
CA LEU A 303 2.99 -5.09 -1.43
C LEU A 303 3.68 -6.40 -1.77
N ILE A 304 3.62 -6.81 -3.04
CA ILE A 304 4.21 -8.05 -3.54
C ILE A 304 5.11 -7.71 -4.70
N ARG A 305 6.39 -8.10 -4.61
CA ARG A 305 7.37 -7.97 -5.69
C ARG A 305 7.85 -9.36 -6.09
N ILE A 306 7.78 -9.67 -7.38
CA ILE A 306 8.29 -10.93 -7.95
C ILE A 306 9.33 -10.60 -9.00
N ARG A 307 10.53 -11.15 -8.83
CA ARG A 307 11.62 -11.03 -9.80
C ARG A 307 11.99 -12.41 -10.33
N HIS A 308 12.21 -12.51 -11.63
CA HIS A 308 12.80 -13.67 -12.27
C HIS A 308 14.15 -13.26 -12.87
N GLY A 309 15.16 -14.12 -12.75
CA GLY A 309 16.48 -13.84 -13.30
C GLY A 309 17.23 -15.08 -13.81
N GLY A 310 18.39 -14.84 -14.41
CA GLY A 310 19.10 -15.83 -15.21
C GLY A 310 18.36 -16.16 -16.50
N LEU A 311 17.59 -15.21 -17.05
CA LEU A 311 16.69 -15.40 -18.20
C LEU A 311 17.38 -15.23 -19.55
N LYS A 312 18.55 -14.61 -19.58
CA LYS A 312 19.23 -14.29 -20.83
C LYS A 312 19.50 -15.57 -21.63
N ASP A 313 19.22 -15.51 -22.93
CA ASP A 313 19.38 -16.62 -23.88
C ASP A 313 18.47 -17.84 -23.60
N ARG A 314 17.53 -17.76 -22.64
CA ARG A 314 16.53 -18.81 -22.42
C ARG A 314 15.39 -18.76 -23.42
N VAL A 315 14.77 -19.93 -23.63
CA VAL A 315 13.60 -20.12 -24.48
C VAL A 315 12.33 -20.30 -23.65
N LEU A 316 11.26 -19.57 -24.02
CA LEU A 316 9.94 -19.78 -23.42
C LEU A 316 9.18 -20.95 -24.08
N GLY A 317 8.89 -21.99 -23.28
CA GLY A 317 8.14 -23.19 -23.69
C GLY A 317 6.94 -23.47 -22.79
N THR A 318 6.40 -24.68 -22.89
CA THR A 318 5.36 -25.24 -22.01
C THR A 318 5.83 -26.58 -21.47
N SER A 319 5.40 -26.92 -20.26
CA SER A 319 5.65 -28.25 -19.68
C SER A 319 4.84 -29.38 -20.33
N ARG A 320 3.76 -29.04 -21.06
CA ARG A 320 2.79 -30.01 -21.62
C ARG A 320 3.18 -30.63 -22.95
N VAL A 321 4.08 -30.02 -23.72
CA VAL A 321 4.39 -30.45 -25.09
C VAL A 321 5.90 -30.48 -25.31
N GLU A 322 6.46 -31.68 -25.52
CA GLU A 322 7.91 -31.86 -25.75
C GLU A 322 8.42 -31.22 -27.06
N ARG A 323 7.53 -30.94 -28.02
CA ARG A 323 7.87 -30.42 -29.35
C ARG A 323 6.93 -29.29 -29.78
N VAL A 324 7.05 -28.12 -29.18
CA VAL A 324 6.59 -26.88 -29.82
C VAL A 324 7.71 -26.41 -30.77
N PRO A 325 7.41 -26.03 -32.02
CA PRO A 325 8.43 -25.44 -32.89
C PRO A 325 9.06 -24.22 -32.20
N ASP A 326 10.39 -24.14 -32.20
CA ASP A 326 11.18 -23.03 -31.66
C ASP A 326 10.91 -21.76 -32.49
N TYR A 327 9.76 -21.12 -32.24
CA TYR A 327 9.44 -19.83 -32.82
C TYR A 327 10.20 -18.73 -32.09
N ASN A 328 11.53 -18.65 -32.21
CA ASN A 328 12.34 -17.48 -31.84
C ASN A 328 11.93 -16.78 -30.50
N ARG A 329 11.58 -17.57 -29.46
CA ARG A 329 11.14 -17.10 -28.14
C ARG A 329 12.34 -16.96 -27.19
N ASN A 330 13.42 -16.37 -27.68
CA ASN A 330 14.63 -16.14 -26.90
C ASN A 330 14.50 -14.84 -26.11
N CYS A 331 14.89 -14.86 -24.84
CA CYS A 331 14.99 -13.64 -24.04
C CYS A 331 16.37 -12.99 -24.21
N LYS A 332 16.39 -11.65 -24.31
CA LYS A 332 17.64 -10.87 -24.35
C LYS A 332 18.02 -10.27 -23.00
N ASP A 333 17.00 -9.99 -22.19
CA ASP A 333 17.16 -9.47 -20.83
C ASP A 333 17.44 -10.62 -19.86
N ASP A 334 18.26 -10.36 -18.84
CA ASP A 334 18.59 -11.38 -17.86
C ASP A 334 17.59 -11.45 -16.71
N GLU A 335 16.92 -10.34 -16.41
CA GLU A 335 15.99 -10.24 -15.31
C GLU A 335 14.74 -9.45 -15.66
N VAL A 336 13.64 -9.75 -14.98
CA VAL A 336 12.40 -8.98 -15.01
C VAL A 336 11.78 -8.96 -13.64
N CYS A 337 11.29 -7.79 -13.24
CA CYS A 337 10.72 -7.54 -11.93
C CYS A 337 9.36 -6.87 -12.10
N THR A 338 8.37 -7.34 -11.35
CA THR A 338 7.05 -6.72 -11.28
C THR A 338 6.67 -6.56 -9.81
N GLU A 339 6.11 -5.40 -9.48
CA GLU A 339 5.62 -5.08 -8.16
C GLU A 339 4.15 -4.67 -8.24
N VAL A 340 3.34 -5.22 -7.34
CA VAL A 340 1.91 -4.92 -7.26
C VAL A 340 1.55 -4.64 -5.82
N GLU A 341 0.92 -3.49 -5.61
CA GLU A 341 0.22 -3.16 -4.37
C GLU A 341 -1.26 -3.55 -4.49
N THR A 342 -1.76 -4.30 -3.52
CA THR A 342 -3.15 -4.78 -3.50
C THR A 342 -3.64 -5.02 -2.06
N THR A 343 -4.74 -5.74 -1.89
CA THR A 343 -5.30 -6.17 -0.59
C THR A 343 -5.63 -7.65 -0.65
N PHE A 344 -5.77 -8.33 0.50
CA PHE A 344 -6.12 -9.77 0.52
C PHE A 344 -7.46 -10.03 -0.18
N LYS A 345 -8.45 -9.19 0.09
CA LYS A 345 -9.77 -9.25 -0.57
C LYS A 345 -9.66 -9.17 -2.09
N LYS A 346 -8.77 -8.31 -2.63
CA LYS A 346 -8.53 -8.21 -4.07
C LYS A 346 -7.75 -9.39 -4.63
N ILE A 347 -6.84 -9.99 -3.86
CA ILE A 347 -6.18 -11.23 -4.29
C ILE A 347 -7.20 -12.35 -4.49
N GLU A 348 -8.18 -12.48 -3.60
CA GLU A 348 -9.23 -13.50 -3.72
C GLU A 348 -10.23 -13.22 -4.85
N SER A 349 -10.64 -11.95 -5.03
CA SER A 349 -11.66 -11.58 -6.03
C SER A 349 -11.11 -11.40 -7.45
N ASP A 350 -9.87 -10.92 -7.59
CA ASP A 350 -9.25 -10.56 -8.88
C ASP A 350 -7.99 -11.42 -9.17
N LEU A 351 -7.92 -12.65 -8.64
CA LEU A 351 -6.73 -13.51 -8.71
C LEU A 351 -6.16 -13.63 -10.12
N VAL A 352 -7.02 -13.95 -11.10
CA VAL A 352 -6.62 -14.16 -12.50
C VAL A 352 -5.99 -12.89 -13.09
N ASP A 353 -6.56 -11.72 -12.80
CA ASP A 353 -6.04 -10.44 -13.28
C ASP A 353 -4.70 -10.10 -12.65
N LEU A 354 -4.53 -10.39 -11.36
CA LEU A 354 -3.25 -10.21 -10.67
C LEU A 354 -2.17 -11.14 -11.22
N VAL A 355 -2.49 -12.43 -11.44
CA VAL A 355 -1.57 -13.37 -12.10
C VAL A 355 -1.20 -12.89 -13.50
N GLN A 356 -2.16 -12.38 -14.27
CA GLN A 356 -1.87 -11.80 -15.59
C GLN A 356 -0.90 -10.61 -15.50
N ARG A 357 -1.06 -9.71 -14.53
CA ARG A 357 -0.15 -8.55 -14.37
C ARG A 357 1.30 -8.98 -14.18
N PHE A 358 1.56 -9.94 -13.29
CA PHE A 358 2.92 -10.46 -13.07
C PHE A 358 3.46 -11.23 -14.28
N THR A 359 2.63 -12.03 -14.93
CA THR A 359 3.06 -12.89 -16.04
C THR A 359 3.25 -12.13 -17.35
N GLN A 360 2.49 -11.07 -17.58
CA GLN A 360 2.57 -10.28 -18.82
C GLN A 360 3.96 -9.66 -19.00
N GLU A 361 4.51 -9.03 -17.95
CA GLU A 361 5.86 -8.45 -17.99
C GLU A 361 6.93 -9.53 -18.15
N LEU A 362 6.76 -10.68 -17.49
CA LEU A 362 7.67 -11.83 -17.64
C LEU A 362 7.65 -12.43 -19.04
N PHE A 363 6.51 -12.45 -19.72
CA PHE A 363 6.36 -13.14 -21.00
C PHE A 363 6.64 -12.24 -22.20
N VAL A 364 6.39 -10.93 -22.09
CA VAL A 364 6.60 -9.99 -23.19
C VAL A 364 8.08 -9.90 -23.61
N ILE A 365 9.02 -10.12 -22.70
CA ILE A 365 10.47 -10.12 -22.99
C ILE A 365 10.92 -11.34 -23.82
N PHE A 366 10.09 -12.38 -23.94
CA PHE A 366 10.31 -13.52 -24.83
C PHE A 366 9.66 -13.28 -26.19
N ASN A 367 10.14 -12.24 -26.90
CA ASN A 367 9.68 -11.85 -28.24
C ASN A 367 8.17 -11.52 -28.29
N PHE A 368 7.71 -10.65 -27.37
CA PHE A 368 6.33 -10.18 -27.25
C PHE A 368 5.30 -11.29 -27.04
N PHE A 369 5.72 -12.43 -26.47
CA PHE A 369 4.80 -13.53 -26.20
C PHE A 369 3.69 -13.09 -25.24
N LYS A 370 2.46 -13.46 -25.57
CA LYS A 370 1.27 -13.22 -24.77
C LYS A 370 0.53 -14.54 -24.61
N VAL A 371 0.25 -14.90 -23.37
CA VAL A 371 -0.58 -16.07 -23.06
C VAL A 371 -2.03 -15.75 -23.41
N ASN A 372 -2.74 -16.72 -23.98
CA ASN A 372 -4.16 -16.59 -24.22
C ASN A 372 -4.90 -16.46 -22.88
N ARG A 373 -5.81 -15.49 -22.74
CA ARG A 373 -6.53 -15.25 -21.48
C ARG A 373 -7.24 -16.49 -20.94
N LYS A 374 -7.90 -17.26 -21.82
CA LYS A 374 -8.59 -18.50 -21.44
C LYS A 374 -7.63 -19.56 -20.93
N GLU A 375 -6.47 -19.68 -21.55
CA GLU A 375 -5.44 -20.62 -21.11
C GLU A 375 -4.87 -20.23 -19.74
N LEU A 376 -4.63 -18.94 -19.50
CA LEU A 376 -4.21 -18.44 -18.20
C LEU A 376 -5.28 -18.73 -17.13
N GLU A 377 -6.55 -18.44 -17.41
CA GLU A 377 -7.68 -18.78 -16.54
C GLU A 377 -7.76 -20.27 -16.22
N ASP A 378 -7.62 -21.12 -17.24
CA ASP A 378 -7.66 -22.57 -17.08
C ASP A 378 -6.53 -23.06 -16.17
N ILE A 379 -5.31 -22.53 -16.30
CA ILE A 379 -4.17 -22.90 -15.44
C ILE A 379 -4.43 -22.45 -13.99
N VAL A 380 -4.84 -21.20 -13.78
CA VAL A 380 -5.15 -20.65 -12.44
C VAL A 380 -6.26 -21.47 -11.76
N ASN A 381 -7.35 -21.74 -12.48
CA ASN A 381 -8.50 -22.49 -11.96
C ASN A 381 -8.15 -23.95 -11.66
N ASN A 382 -7.36 -24.59 -12.51
CA ASN A 382 -6.89 -25.96 -12.25
C ASN A 382 -5.99 -26.01 -11.02
N PHE A 383 -5.10 -25.03 -10.84
CA PHE A 383 -4.28 -24.93 -9.63
C PHE A 383 -5.13 -24.78 -8.37
N MET A 384 -6.14 -23.90 -8.38
CA MET A 384 -7.08 -23.74 -7.27
C MET A 384 -7.87 -25.02 -6.97
N ALA A 385 -8.22 -25.79 -7.99
CA ALA A 385 -8.89 -27.08 -7.85
C ALA A 385 -7.97 -28.22 -7.38
N GLY A 386 -6.70 -27.94 -7.07
CA GLY A 386 -5.72 -28.94 -6.63
C GLY A 386 -5.24 -29.86 -7.75
N ARG A 387 -5.40 -29.47 -9.02
CA ARG A 387 -4.96 -30.25 -10.18
C ARG A 387 -3.57 -29.77 -10.61
N VAL A 388 -2.66 -30.71 -10.81
CA VAL A 388 -1.31 -30.44 -11.34
C VAL A 388 -1.45 -29.96 -12.78
N THR A 389 -0.97 -28.74 -13.07
CA THR A 389 -1.10 -28.05 -14.36
C THR A 389 0.03 -28.34 -15.32
#